data_AF-A0A3L7D6M9-F1
#
_entry.id   AF-A0A3L7D6M9-F1
#
_cell.length_a   1.000
_cell.length_b   1.000
_cell.length_c   1.000
_cell.angle_alpha   90.00
_cell.angle_beta   90.00
_cell.angle_gamma   90.00
#
_symmetry.space_group_name_H-M   'P 1'
#
loop_
_entity.id
_entity.type
_entity.pdbx_description
1 polymer ?
#
loop_
_entity_poly.entity_id
_entity_poly.type
_entity_poly.pdbx_seq_one_letter_code
_entity_poly.pdbx_strand_id
1 'polypeptide(L)'
;ILHVDETSLRINGKLAWVHVACTSRYTYLAPHASRGKKATDDIGILPRYEGTMMHDAFGTYPKYTHATHALCHAHHLRELKGFIEQGHTWAMRMTTF
;
A
#
# COMPACT_ATOMS: atom_id res chain seq x y z
N ILE A 1 -3.90 -11.10 -8.45
CA ILE A 1 -3.92 -9.81 -7.71
C ILE A 1 -2.62 -9.73 -6.94
N LEU A 2 -1.93 -8.61 -7.03
CA LEU A 2 -0.74 -8.27 -6.26
C LEU A 2 -1.16 -7.28 -5.18
N HIS A 3 -0.92 -7.61 -3.92
CA HIS A 3 -1.13 -6.71 -2.80
C HIS A 3 0.19 -6.01 -2.48
N VAL A 4 0.17 -4.68 -2.41
CA VAL A 4 1.36 -3.87 -2.12
C VAL A 4 1.08 -2.92 -0.97
N ASP A 5 2.08 -2.74 -0.12
CA ASP A 5 2.05 -1.86 1.05
C ASP A 5 3.50 -1.58 1.49
N GLU A 6 3.69 -0.61 2.38
CA GLU A 6 4.98 -0.31 2.97
C GLU A 6 4.87 0.16 4.41
N THR A 7 5.82 -0.27 5.24
CA THR A 7 5.89 0.15 6.64
C THR A 7 7.29 0.56 7.04
N SER A 8 7.37 1.51 7.97
CA SER A 8 8.63 2.00 8.49
C SER A 8 9.23 1.04 9.52
N LEU A 9 10.55 0.92 9.54
CA LEU A 9 11.31 0.24 10.57
C LEU A 9 12.65 0.95 10.81
N ARG A 10 13.41 0.51 11.82
CA ARG A 10 14.80 0.93 12.01
C ARG A 10 15.78 -0.20 11.70
N ILE A 11 16.76 0.09 10.84
CA ILE A 11 17.89 -0.80 10.53
C ILE A 11 19.16 -0.09 10.98
N ASN A 12 19.89 -0.68 11.92
CA ASN A 12 21.09 -0.08 12.52
C ASN A 12 20.86 1.36 13.01
N GLY A 13 19.71 1.59 13.66
CA GLY A 13 19.31 2.91 14.18
C GLY A 13 18.79 3.91 13.14
N LYS A 14 18.88 3.61 11.84
CA LYS A 14 18.43 4.49 10.76
C LYS A 14 17.03 4.11 10.29
N LEU A 15 16.20 5.11 9.97
CA LEU A 15 14.88 4.89 9.38
C LEU A 15 15.04 4.19 8.02
N ALA A 16 14.26 3.14 7.82
CA ALA A 16 14.09 2.44 6.56
C ALA A 16 12.61 2.10 6.35
N TRP A 17 12.27 1.69 5.14
CA TRP A 17 10.93 1.26 4.74
C TRP A 17 11.01 -0.15 4.21
N VAL A 18 10.24 -1.07 4.77
CA VAL A 18 10.06 -2.39 4.17
C VAL A 18 8.83 -2.33 3.28
N HIS A 19 9.06 -2.62 2.00
CA HIS A 19 8.05 -2.75 0.98
C HIS A 19 7.62 -4.20 0.88
N VAL A 20 6.32 -4.45 0.78
CA VAL A 20 5.77 -5.76 0.50
C VAL A 20 5.12 -5.78 -0.88
N ALA A 21 5.35 -6.88 -1.60
CA ALA A 21 4.59 -7.25 -2.77
C ALA A 21 4.21 -8.73 -2.62
N CYS A 22 2.92 -9.03 -2.49
CA CYS A 22 2.48 -10.40 -2.22
C CYS A 22 1.23 -10.81 -3.00
N THR A 23 1.06 -12.12 -3.10
CA THR A 23 -0.12 -12.80 -3.63
C THR A 23 -0.59 -13.81 -2.57
N SER A 24 -1.62 -14.61 -2.87
CA SER A 24 -2.02 -15.70 -1.97
C SER A 24 -0.96 -16.81 -1.81
N ARG A 25 0.09 -16.84 -2.65
CA ARG A 25 1.11 -17.91 -2.67
C ARG A 25 2.52 -17.45 -2.33
N TYR A 26 2.82 -16.19 -2.59
CA TYR A 26 4.18 -15.67 -2.51
C TYR A 26 4.19 -14.30 -1.85
N THR A 27 5.23 -14.06 -1.05
CA THR A 27 5.49 -12.78 -0.40
C THR A 27 6.92 -12.37 -0.68
N TYR A 28 7.10 -11.15 -1.16
CA TYR A 28 8.40 -10.52 -1.30
C TYR A 28 8.48 -9.31 -0.37
N LEU A 29 9.53 -9.25 0.44
CA LEU A 29 9.82 -8.14 1.36
C LEU A 29 11.17 -7.54 1.00
N ALA A 30 11.24 -6.22 0.84
CA ALA A 30 12.49 -5.53 0.57
C ALA A 30 12.62 -4.24 1.40
N PRO A 31 13.66 -4.13 2.25
CA PRO A 31 13.98 -2.88 2.92
C PRO A 31 14.62 -1.89 1.94
N HIS A 32 14.26 -0.62 2.05
CA HIS A 32 14.84 0.46 1.27
C HIS A 32 14.84 1.77 2.06
N ALA A 33 15.82 2.64 1.82
CA ALA A 33 15.92 3.93 2.54
C ALA A 33 14.80 4.91 2.15
N SER A 34 14.31 4.82 0.92
CA SER A 34 13.15 5.58 0.42
C SER A 34 11.85 4.81 0.59
N ARG A 35 10.76 5.53 0.88
CA ARG A 35 9.37 5.04 0.83
C ARG A 35 8.76 5.11 -0.57
N GLY A 36 9.20 6.08 -1.38
CA GLY A 36 8.50 6.44 -2.62
C GLY A 36 8.93 5.62 -3.84
N LYS A 37 8.49 6.09 -5.02
CA LYS A 37 8.71 5.47 -6.34
C LYS A 37 10.14 4.94 -6.57
N LYS A 38 11.17 5.65 -6.08
CA LYS A 38 12.56 5.19 -6.21
C LYS A 38 12.73 3.77 -5.66
N ALA A 39 12.18 3.49 -4.48
CA ALA A 39 12.28 2.18 -3.85
C ALA A 39 11.60 1.09 -4.68
N THR A 40 10.36 1.36 -5.10
CA THR A 40 9.55 0.40 -5.86
C THR A 40 10.09 0.18 -7.27
N ASP A 41 10.76 1.17 -7.85
CA ASP A 41 11.52 1.05 -9.10
C ASP A 41 12.78 0.19 -8.90
N ASP A 42 13.58 0.46 -7.87
CA ASP A 42 14.80 -0.30 -7.57
C ASP A 42 14.50 -1.77 -7.20
N ILE A 43 13.39 -2.02 -6.50
CA ILE A 43 12.89 -3.38 -6.22
C ILE A 43 12.45 -4.08 -7.52
N GLY A 44 11.96 -3.32 -8.49
CA GLY A 44 11.73 -3.79 -9.85
C GLY A 44 10.49 -4.68 -10.06
N ILE A 45 9.66 -4.91 -9.04
CA ILE A 45 8.42 -5.70 -9.23
C ILE A 45 7.34 -4.83 -9.90
N LEU A 46 7.02 -3.71 -9.28
CA LEU A 46 5.91 -2.83 -9.67
C LEU A 46 6.05 -2.23 -11.08
N PRO A 47 7.25 -1.80 -11.54
CA PRO A 47 7.42 -1.27 -12.90
C PRO A 47 7.09 -2.25 -14.03
N ARG A 48 7.05 -3.55 -13.76
CA ARG A 48 6.86 -4.63 -14.74
C ARG A 48 5.53 -5.36 -14.58
N TYR A 49 4.70 -4.94 -13.62
CA TYR A 49 3.47 -5.64 -13.28
C TYR A 49 2.28 -5.05 -14.05
N GLU A 50 1.58 -5.90 -14.80
CA GLU A 50 0.44 -5.50 -15.67
C GLU A 50 -0.91 -6.04 -15.16
N GLY A 51 -0.92 -6.79 -14.05
CA GLY A 51 -2.15 -7.33 -13.47
C GLY A 51 -2.88 -6.33 -12.58
N THR A 52 -3.81 -6.83 -11.75
CA THR A 52 -4.49 -6.01 -10.72
C THR A 52 -3.59 -5.80 -9.51
N MET A 53 -3.24 -4.55 -9.22
CA MET A 53 -2.48 -4.10 -8.06
C MET A 53 -3.43 -3.53 -7.01
N MET A 54 -3.55 -4.20 -5.87
CA MET A 54 -4.33 -3.75 -4.72
C MET A 54 -3.44 -3.00 -3.75
N HIS A 55 -3.79 -1.75 -3.43
CA HIS A 55 -2.98 -0.88 -2.58
C HIS A 55 -3.83 0.09 -1.74
N ASP A 56 -3.21 0.84 -0.85
CA ASP A 56 -3.81 1.78 0.11
C ASP A 56 -4.02 3.21 -0.44
N ALA A 57 -4.07 3.37 -1.76
CA ALA A 57 -4.05 4.68 -2.44
C ALA A 57 -2.80 5.57 -2.22
N PHE A 58 -1.69 5.08 -1.64
CA PHE A 58 -0.47 5.88 -1.54
C PHE A 58 -0.03 6.38 -2.92
N GLY A 59 0.25 7.70 -3.03
CA GLY A 59 0.46 8.40 -4.30
C GLY A 59 1.64 7.92 -5.16
N THR A 60 2.45 6.98 -4.68
CA THR A 60 3.43 6.26 -5.50
C THR A 60 2.76 5.26 -6.45
N TYR A 61 1.75 4.53 -5.98
CA TYR A 61 1.16 3.41 -6.72
C TYR A 61 0.42 3.81 -8.00
N PRO A 62 -0.43 4.87 -8.03
CA PRO A 62 -1.12 5.28 -9.25
C PRO A 62 -0.20 5.68 -10.41
N LYS A 63 1.10 5.84 -10.17
CA LYS A 63 2.09 6.16 -11.22
C LYS A 63 2.43 4.94 -12.11
N TYR A 64 2.04 3.72 -11.71
CA TYR A 64 2.28 2.50 -12.47
C TYR A 64 1.11 2.19 -13.42
N THR A 65 0.98 2.99 -14.47
CA THR A 65 -0.20 3.02 -15.37
C THR A 65 -0.44 1.76 -16.20
N HIS A 66 0.51 0.82 -16.24
CA HIS A 66 0.32 -0.47 -16.92
C HIS A 66 -0.49 -1.47 -16.09
N ALA A 67 -0.60 -1.26 -14.77
CA ALA A 67 -1.40 -2.10 -13.89
C ALA A 67 -2.85 -1.63 -13.85
N THR A 68 -3.77 -2.57 -13.63
CA THR A 68 -5.12 -2.23 -13.16
C THR A 68 -5.07 -1.96 -11.66
N HIS A 69 -5.67 -0.88 -11.18
CA HIS A 69 -5.64 -0.52 -9.76
C HIS A 69 -6.89 -0.97 -9.03
N ALA A 70 -6.70 -1.53 -7.84
CA ALA A 70 -7.74 -1.79 -6.85
C ALA A 70 -7.34 -1.17 -5.51
N LEU A 71 -8.32 -0.74 -4.73
CA LEU A 71 -8.06 -0.17 -3.42
C LEU A 71 -8.30 -1.22 -2.33
N CYS A 72 -7.42 -1.23 -1.32
CA CYS A 72 -7.49 -2.18 -0.23
C CYS A 72 -8.63 -1.80 0.72
N HIS A 73 -9.65 -2.67 0.80
CA HIS A 73 -10.82 -2.39 1.61
C HIS A 73 -10.49 -2.29 3.12
N ALA A 74 -9.56 -3.11 3.61
CA ALA A 74 -9.12 -3.04 5.00
C ALA A 74 -8.48 -1.69 5.36
N HIS A 75 -7.78 -1.06 4.40
CA HIS A 75 -7.21 0.27 4.55
C HIS A 75 -8.32 1.33 4.62
N HIS A 76 -9.29 1.29 3.71
CA HIS A 76 -10.45 2.19 3.75
C HIS A 76 -11.22 2.08 5.06
N LEU A 77 -11.46 0.88 5.57
CA LEU A 77 -12.16 0.68 6.84
C LEU A 77 -11.40 1.30 8.02
N ARG A 78 -10.06 1.22 7.99
CA ARG A 78 -9.22 1.87 9.01
C ARG A 78 -9.30 3.39 8.93
N GLU A 79 -9.30 3.97 7.73
CA GLU A 79 -9.48 5.41 7.55
C GLU A 79 -10.88 5.87 7.99
N LEU A 80 -11.92 5.15 7.59
CA LEU A 80 -13.30 5.42 8.01
C LEU A 80 -13.42 5.39 9.54
N LYS A 81 -12.78 4.42 10.21
CA LYS A 81 -12.74 4.39 11.67
C LYS A 81 -12.12 5.67 12.26
N GLY A 82 -11.03 6.17 11.68
CA GLY A 82 -10.42 7.44 12.09
C GLY A 82 -11.38 8.63 11.95
N PHE A 83 -12.16 8.69 10.87
CA PHE A 83 -13.19 9.72 10.71
C PHE A 83 -14.30 9.60 11.76
N ILE A 84 -14.73 8.38 12.08
CA ILE A 84 -15.73 8.12 13.14
C ILE A 84 -15.21 8.63 14.49
N GLU A 85 -13.95 8.32 14.84
CA GLU A 85 -13.31 8.78 16.08
C GLU A 85 -13.19 10.31 16.17
N GLN A 86 -13.13 11.00 15.01
CA GLN A 86 -13.15 12.45 14.91
C GLN A 86 -14.58 13.05 14.91
N GLY A 87 -15.62 12.21 15.05
CA GLY A 87 -17.02 12.65 15.10
C GLY A 87 -17.72 12.79 13.76
N HIS A 88 -17.11 12.32 12.66
CA HIS A 88 -17.73 12.35 11.33
C HIS A 88 -18.75 11.21 11.16
N THR A 89 -20.01 11.51 11.46
CA THR A 89 -21.12 10.54 11.44
C THR A 89 -21.42 9.94 10.07
N TRP A 90 -21.05 10.60 8.97
CA TRP A 90 -21.18 10.06 7.62
C TRP A 90 -20.34 8.80 7.42
N ALA A 91 -19.17 8.70 8.06
CA ALA A 91 -18.22 7.61 7.86
C ALA A 91 -18.80 6.27 8.35
N MET A 92 -19.62 6.28 9.42
CA MET A 92 -20.33 5.08 9.88
C MET A 92 -21.18 4.44 8.78
N ARG A 93 -21.88 5.25 7.98
CA ARG A 93 -22.75 4.76 6.89
C ARG A 93 -21.96 4.10 5.76
N MET A 94 -20.66 4.38 5.66
CA MET A 94 -19.76 3.81 4.66
C MET A 94 -19.03 2.55 5.15
N THR A 95 -19.27 2.10 6.39
CA THR A 95 -18.67 0.88 6.96
C THR A 95 -19.57 -0.36 6.88
N THR A 96 -20.80 -0.20 6.41
CA THR A 96 -21.80 -1.26 6.24
C THR A 96 -21.92 -1.62 4.75
N PHE A 97 -21.77 -2.90 4.41
CA PHE A 97 -21.82 -3.45 3.05
C PHE A 97 -22.93 -4.50 2.93
#